data_AF-A0A699WXV0-F1
#
_entry.id   AF-A0A699WXV0-F1
#
_cell.length_a   1.000
_cell.length_b   1.000
_cell.length_c   1.000
_cell.angle_alpha   90.00
_cell.angle_beta   90.00
_cell.angle_gamma   90.00
#
_symmetry.space_group_name_H-M   'P 1'
#
loop_
_entity.id
_entity.type
_entity.pdbx_description
1 polymer ?
#
loop_
_entity_poly.entity_id
_entity_poly.type
_entity_poly.pdbx_seq_one_letter_code
_entity_poly.pdbx_strand_id
1 'polypeptide(L)'
;MIWAKNDPTNLEAQRAAAIQLARAGRYDDSMRYMEKVLQGQGDTHFDFLALSAAETDSNTRKGLLTSFDRLLAKYPKNGQLIFGKALLLQQEGDNAASLKLLEDNPPGEGEV
;
A
#
# COMPACT_ATOMS: atom_id res chain seq x y z
N MET A 1 -16.95 11.35 -14.01
CA MET A 1 -16.43 11.55 -12.64
C MET A 1 -17.58 11.97 -11.72
N ILE A 2 -18.31 11.03 -11.13
CA ILE A 2 -19.40 11.31 -10.15
C ILE A 2 -19.44 10.17 -9.10
N TRP A 3 -18.31 9.79 -8.48
CA TRP A 3 -18.37 8.71 -7.46
C TRP A 3 -17.50 8.96 -6.23
N ALA A 4 -16.86 10.13 -6.11
CA ALA A 4 -16.00 10.48 -4.99
C ALA A 4 -16.56 11.58 -4.06
N LYS A 5 -17.82 12.02 -4.26
CA LYS A 5 -18.39 13.14 -3.49
C LYS A 5 -19.54 12.81 -2.54
N ASN A 6 -20.10 11.60 -2.54
CA ASN A 6 -21.38 11.37 -1.85
C ASN A 6 -21.31 10.68 -0.48
N ASP A 7 -20.17 10.14 -0.05
CA ASP A 7 -20.06 9.67 1.32
C ASP A 7 -18.59 9.60 1.79
N PRO A 8 -18.13 10.48 2.69
CA PRO A 8 -16.79 10.38 3.27
C PRO A 8 -16.59 9.11 4.10
N THR A 9 -17.65 8.34 4.36
CA THR A 9 -17.61 7.02 5.02
C THR A 9 -17.45 5.85 4.06
N ASN A 10 -17.62 6.06 2.73
CA ASN A 10 -17.52 4.97 1.77
C ASN A 10 -16.05 4.61 1.52
N LEU A 11 -15.60 3.56 2.22
CA LEU A 11 -14.22 3.07 2.17
C LEU A 11 -13.85 2.56 0.76
N GLU A 12 -14.80 2.04 -0.01
CA GLU A 12 -14.56 1.64 -1.40
C GLU A 12 -14.26 2.85 -2.29
N ALA A 13 -14.98 3.96 -2.11
CA ALA A 13 -14.74 5.20 -2.86
C ALA A 13 -13.37 5.80 -2.51
N GLN A 14 -13.01 5.79 -1.22
CA GLN A 14 -11.67 6.20 -0.77
C GLN A 14 -10.58 5.30 -1.36
N ARG A 15 -10.80 3.99 -1.40
CA ARG A 15 -9.88 3.03 -2.02
C ARG A 15 -9.72 3.30 -3.52
N ALA A 16 -10.83 3.45 -4.24
CA ALA A 16 -10.81 3.73 -5.68
C ALA A 16 -10.04 5.03 -5.97
N ALA A 17 -10.24 6.07 -5.16
CA ALA A 17 -9.47 7.32 -5.26
C ALA A 17 -7.98 7.08 -5.03
N ALA A 18 -7.60 6.30 -4.00
CA ALA A 18 -6.21 5.97 -3.72
C ALA A 18 -5.54 5.26 -4.91
N ILE A 19 -6.19 4.27 -5.51
CA ILE A 19 -5.66 3.53 -6.66
C ILE A 19 -5.49 4.45 -7.87
N GLN A 20 -6.47 5.32 -8.15
CA GLN A 20 -6.37 6.26 -9.26
C GLN A 20 -5.24 7.28 -9.06
N LEU A 21 -5.04 7.76 -7.83
CA LEU A 21 -3.94 8.65 -7.48
C LEU A 21 -2.58 7.98 -7.65
N ALA A 22 -2.45 6.72 -7.24
CA ALA A 22 -1.22 5.95 -7.41
C ALA A 22 -0.85 5.78 -8.89
N ARG A 23 -1.82 5.39 -9.73
CA ARG A 23 -1.63 5.32 -11.19
C ARG A 23 -1.24 6.66 -11.82
N ALA A 24 -1.69 7.77 -11.23
CA ALA A 24 -1.32 9.12 -11.67
C ALA A 24 0.03 9.59 -11.08
N GLY A 25 0.77 8.73 -10.39
CA GLY A 25 2.06 9.06 -9.75
C GLY A 25 1.93 9.85 -8.43
N ARG A 26 0.71 10.07 -7.93
CA ARG A 26 0.43 10.85 -6.72
C ARG A 26 0.35 9.96 -5.48
N TYR A 27 1.49 9.38 -5.11
CA TYR A 27 1.57 8.39 -4.03
C TYR A 27 1.31 8.98 -2.63
N ASP A 28 1.75 10.20 -2.33
CA ASP A 28 1.45 10.85 -1.05
C ASP A 28 -0.05 10.97 -0.79
N ASP A 29 -0.81 11.43 -1.79
CA ASP A 29 -2.26 11.54 -1.68
C ASP A 29 -2.92 10.16 -1.63
N SER A 30 -2.43 9.22 -2.46
CA SER A 30 -2.91 7.84 -2.46
C SER A 30 -2.79 7.19 -1.07
N MET A 31 -1.63 7.33 -0.43
CA MET A 31 -1.37 6.78 0.90
C MET A 31 -2.26 7.38 1.98
N ARG A 32 -2.59 8.67 1.89
CA ARG A 32 -3.54 9.31 2.82
C ARG A 32 -4.95 8.73 2.72
N TYR A 33 -5.42 8.44 1.51
CA TYR A 33 -6.72 7.80 1.34
C TYR A 33 -6.68 6.34 1.80
N MET A 34 -5.61 5.61 1.49
CA MET A 34 -5.48 4.21 1.91
C MET A 34 -5.36 4.07 3.43
N GLU A 35 -4.68 4.99 4.12
CA GLU A 35 -4.63 5.02 5.59
C GLU A 35 -6.03 5.21 6.20
N LYS A 36 -6.91 6.01 5.57
CA LYS A 36 -8.31 6.15 6.03
C LYS A 36 -9.12 4.88 5.84
N VAL A 37 -8.94 4.20 4.70
CA VAL A 37 -9.57 2.88 4.45
C VAL A 37 -9.14 1.89 5.53
N LEU A 38 -7.83 1.86 5.83
CA LEU A 38 -7.27 1.02 6.88
C LEU A 38 -7.85 1.33 8.27
N GLN A 39 -7.93 2.62 8.63
CA GLN A 39 -8.52 3.07 9.90
C GLN A 39 -10.00 2.70 10.01
N GLY A 40 -10.72 2.70 8.89
CA GLY A 40 -12.11 2.26 8.80
C GLY A 40 -12.29 0.74 8.78
N GLN A 41 -11.22 -0.05 8.92
CA GLN A 41 -11.22 -1.51 8.75
C GLN A 41 -11.78 -1.97 7.38
N GLY A 42 -11.69 -1.10 6.38
CA GLY A 42 -11.97 -1.46 5.00
C GLY A 42 -10.85 -2.33 4.47
N ASP A 43 -11.15 -3.16 3.50
CA ASP A 43 -10.12 -3.96 2.86
C ASP A 43 -9.11 -3.04 2.10
N THR A 44 -7.82 -3.28 2.27
CA THR A 44 -6.77 -2.35 1.83
C THR A 44 -5.88 -2.99 0.78
N HIS A 45 -6.07 -2.61 -0.48
CA HIS A 45 -5.28 -3.11 -1.61
C HIS A 45 -3.89 -2.44 -1.71
N PHE A 46 -3.06 -2.59 -0.66
CA PHE A 46 -1.70 -2.06 -0.62
C PHE A 46 -0.76 -2.73 -1.64
N ASP A 47 -1.03 -3.98 -1.98
CA ASP A 47 -0.37 -4.73 -3.05
C ASP A 47 -0.50 -4.01 -4.41
N PHE A 48 -1.69 -3.49 -4.74
CA PHE A 48 -1.89 -2.71 -5.97
C PHE A 48 -1.11 -1.41 -6.00
N LEU A 49 -0.95 -0.75 -4.84
CA LEU A 49 -0.11 0.45 -4.73
C LEU A 49 1.35 0.09 -5.01
N ALA A 50 1.83 -1.00 -4.42
CA ALA A 50 3.17 -1.50 -4.66
C ALA A 50 3.39 -1.95 -6.12
N LEU A 51 2.41 -2.62 -6.73
CA LEU A 51 2.46 -2.98 -8.16
C LEU A 51 2.53 -1.73 -9.06
N SER A 52 1.71 -0.71 -8.80
CA SER A 52 1.72 0.53 -9.60
C SER A 52 3.05 1.29 -9.53
N ALA A 53 3.78 1.15 -8.41
CA ALA A 53 5.09 1.77 -8.24
C ALA A 53 6.20 1.11 -9.09
N ALA A 54 5.98 -0.12 -9.59
CA ALA A 54 6.91 -0.80 -10.49
C ALA A 54 7.21 0.03 -11.75
N GLU A 55 6.22 0.77 -12.23
CA GLU A 55 6.27 1.57 -13.45
C GLU A 55 6.85 2.97 -13.22
N THR A 56 7.28 3.29 -11.99
CA THR A 56 7.81 4.62 -11.61
C THR A 56 9.32 4.63 -11.43
N ASP A 57 9.89 5.83 -11.37
CA ASP A 57 11.30 6.03 -11.06
C ASP A 57 11.64 5.60 -9.61
N SER A 58 12.91 5.29 -9.36
CA SER A 58 13.38 4.83 -8.05
C SER A 58 13.15 5.85 -6.93
N ASN A 59 13.17 7.16 -7.20
CA ASN A 59 12.93 8.15 -6.17
C ASN A 59 11.48 8.11 -5.69
N THR A 60 10.54 7.99 -6.63
CA THR A 60 9.12 7.78 -6.33
C THR A 60 8.88 6.48 -5.55
N ARG A 61 9.52 5.38 -5.97
CA ARG A 61 9.42 4.07 -5.29
C ARG A 61 9.93 4.13 -3.84
N LYS A 62 11.05 4.81 -3.60
CA LYS A 62 11.61 5.04 -2.25
C LYS A 62 10.71 5.90 -1.37
N GLY A 63 10.05 6.91 -1.95
CA GLY A 63 9.05 7.71 -1.25
C GLY A 63 7.86 6.86 -0.78
N LEU A 64 7.41 5.93 -1.63
CA LEU A 64 6.37 4.97 -1.26
C LEU A 64 6.85 3.99 -0.19
N LEU A 65 8.06 3.44 -0.32
CA LEU A 65 8.68 2.56 0.69
C LEU A 65 8.71 3.23 2.08
N THR A 66 9.11 4.49 2.13
CA THR A 66 9.12 5.31 3.37
C THR A 66 7.72 5.45 3.97
N SER A 67 6.70 5.57 3.12
CA SER A 67 5.31 5.66 3.56
C SER A 67 4.80 4.32 4.11
N PHE A 68 5.20 3.20 3.50
CA PHE A 68 4.95 1.85 4.02
C PHE A 68 5.63 1.64 5.38
N ASP A 69 6.88 2.05 5.56
CA ASP A 69 7.58 1.97 6.84
C ASP A 69 6.85 2.72 7.95
N ARG A 70 6.36 3.93 7.65
CA ARG A 70 5.57 4.72 8.61
C ARG A 70 4.26 4.03 8.99
N LEU A 71 3.57 3.40 8.04
CA LEU A 71 2.34 2.68 8.32
C LEU A 71 2.60 1.39 9.10
N LEU A 72 3.64 0.63 8.76
CA LEU A 72 4.03 -0.58 9.48
C LEU A 72 4.45 -0.28 10.92
N ALA A 73 5.05 0.89 11.20
CA ALA A 73 5.31 1.31 12.56
C ALA A 73 4.02 1.48 13.40
N LYS A 74 2.90 1.85 12.77
CA LYS A 74 1.58 1.96 13.42
C LYS A 74 0.80 0.65 13.42
N TYR A 75 0.92 -0.13 12.35
CA TYR A 75 0.17 -1.36 12.10
C TYR A 75 1.12 -2.53 11.78
N PRO A 76 1.96 -2.94 12.74
CA PRO A 76 3.05 -3.90 12.49
C PRO A 76 2.58 -5.31 12.16
N LYS A 77 1.30 -5.64 12.38
CA LYS A 77 0.72 -6.96 12.12
C LYS A 77 -0.16 -7.01 10.87
N ASN A 78 -0.16 -5.96 10.05
CA ASN A 78 -0.97 -5.94 8.84
C ASN A 78 -0.24 -6.66 7.70
N GLY A 79 -0.72 -7.85 7.33
CA GLY A 79 -0.13 -8.69 6.27
C GLY A 79 -0.06 -7.98 4.91
N GLN A 80 -1.12 -7.26 4.51
CA GLN A 80 -1.16 -6.51 3.25
C GLN A 80 -0.07 -5.42 3.15
N LEU A 81 0.21 -4.70 4.25
CA LEU A 81 1.30 -3.72 4.31
C LEU A 81 2.67 -4.38 4.22
N ILE A 82 2.86 -5.51 4.91
CA ILE A 82 4.11 -6.28 4.90
C ILE A 82 4.39 -6.79 3.48
N PHE A 83 3.37 -7.38 2.85
CA PHE A 83 3.45 -7.89 1.49
C PHE A 83 3.71 -6.77 0.47
N GLY A 84 3.00 -5.65 0.56
CA GLY A 84 3.23 -4.50 -0.32
C GLY A 84 4.65 -3.93 -0.19
N LYS A 85 5.20 -3.85 1.03
CA LYS A 85 6.61 -3.46 1.24
C LYS A 85 7.58 -4.48 0.66
N ALA A 86 7.33 -5.78 0.84
CA ALA A 86 8.17 -6.82 0.27
C ALA A 86 8.22 -6.72 -1.27
N LEU A 87 7.07 -6.45 -1.91
CA LEU A 87 7.02 -6.23 -3.35
C LEU A 87 7.83 -5.01 -3.79
N LEU A 88 7.77 -3.90 -3.05
CA LEU A 88 8.58 -2.71 -3.32
C LEU A 88 10.09 -2.98 -3.18
N LEU A 89 10.50 -3.77 -2.18
CA LEU A 89 11.90 -4.17 -2.00
C LEU A 89 12.39 -5.03 -3.18
N GLN A 90 11.57 -5.99 -3.61
CA GLN A 90 11.86 -6.82 -4.80
C GLN A 90 12.03 -5.94 -6.05
N GLN A 91 11.13 -4.97 -6.21
CA GLN A 91 11.15 -4.02 -7.32
C GLN A 91 12.37 -3.09 -7.31
N GLU A 92 12.94 -2.75 -6.15
CA GLU A 92 14.21 -2.03 -6.05
C GLU A 92 15.44 -2.96 -6.23
N GLY A 93 15.22 -4.26 -6.43
CA GLY A 93 16.26 -5.27 -6.60
C GLY A 93 16.74 -5.91 -5.29
N ASP A 94 16.19 -5.51 -4.14
CA ASP A 94 16.53 -6.06 -2.82
C ASP A 94 15.65 -7.28 -2.49
N ASN A 95 15.80 -8.33 -3.30
CA ASN A 95 15.06 -9.57 -3.15
C ASN A 95 15.35 -10.28 -1.82
N ALA A 96 16.57 -10.11 -1.29
CA ALA A 96 16.97 -10.70 -0.02
C ALA A 96 16.23 -10.05 1.15
N ALA A 97 16.15 -8.71 1.19
CA ALA A 97 15.36 -8.02 2.20
C ALA A 97 13.86 -8.29 2.06
N SER A 98 13.35 -8.38 0.83
CA SER A 98 11.97 -8.75 0.53
C SER A 98 11.60 -10.12 1.13
N LEU A 99 12.40 -11.15 0.81
CA LEU A 99 12.17 -12.50 1.31
C LEU A 99 12.27 -12.56 2.83
N LYS A 100 13.33 -11.98 3.39
CA LYS A 100 13.53 -11.94 4.84
C LYS A 100 12.35 -11.28 5.56
N LEU A 101 11.82 -10.18 5.01
CA LEU A 101 10.66 -9.50 5.59
C LEU A 101 9.41 -10.39 5.65
N LEU A 102 9.17 -11.19 4.60
CA LEU A 102 8.06 -12.14 4.54
C LEU A 102 8.29 -13.35 5.45
N GLU A 103 9.51 -13.85 5.55
CA GLU A 103 9.88 -14.95 6.45
C GLU A 103 9.75 -14.54 7.93
N ASP A 104 10.17 -13.32 8.27
CA ASP A 104 10.04 -12.75 9.61
C ASP A 104 8.56 -12.46 9.97
N ASN A 105 7.69 -12.35 8.96
CA ASN A 105 6.27 -12.02 9.11
C ASN A 105 5.40 -12.94 8.23
N PRO A 106 5.29 -14.22 8.60
CA PRO A 106 4.50 -15.17 7.82
C PRO A 106 3.04 -14.70 7.75
N PRO A 107 2.37 -14.86 6.60
CA PRO A 107 0.95 -14.53 6.47
C PRO A 107 0.14 -15.33 7.50
N GLY A 108 -0.80 -14.69 8.18
CA GLY A 108 -1.67 -15.37 9.12
C GLY A 108 -2.54 -16.39 8.38
N GLU A 109 -2.81 -17.56 8.98
CA GLU A 109 -3.74 -18.56 8.44
C GLU A 109 -5.08 -17.88 8.06
N GLY A 110 -5.32 -17.69 6.77
CA GLY A 110 -6.55 -17.07 6.25
C GLY A 110 -6.36 -16.01 5.16
N GLU A 111 -5.14 -15.55 4.89
CA GLU A 111 -4.84 -14.72 3.70
C GLU A 111 -4.53 -15.64 2.50
N VAL A 112 -5.58 -16.12 1.80
CA VAL A 112 -5.51 -16.77 0.48
C VAL A 112 -6.45 -16.10 -0.51
#